data_AF-A0A7J6SZ66-F1
#
_entry.id   AF-A0A7J6SZ66-F1
#
_cell.length_a   1.000
_cell.length_b   1.000
_cell.length_c   1.000
_cell.angle_alpha   90.00
_cell.angle_beta   90.00
_cell.angle_gamma   90.00
#
_symmetry.space_group_name_H-M   'P 1'
#
loop_
_entity.id
_entity.type
_entity.pdbx_description
1 polymer ?
#
loop_
_entity_poly.entity_id
_entity_poly.type
_entity_poly.pdbx_seq_one_letter_code
_entity_poly.pdbx_strand_id
1 'polypeptide(L)'
;MASTAAITVNSGGHYGEIVLPGQKRCDFLHGGEPDLVLTDERPLAVGEYLKGRIRAFLRDPTLPALIELCRVPSGVSPSLWCVENIREFMVEFNRVIAEVQHECNEETCPRMSATDEWHFLCAAHRKPMD
;
A
#
# COMPACT_ATOMS: atom_id res chain seq x y z
N MET A 1 13.19 28.56 -23.26
CA MET A 1 12.26 27.77 -24.10
C MET A 1 12.33 26.33 -23.64
N ALA A 2 11.48 25.94 -22.69
CA ALA A 2 11.37 24.56 -22.24
C ALA A 2 10.16 23.94 -22.93
N SER A 3 10.41 22.97 -23.81
CA SER A 3 9.39 22.24 -24.54
C SER A 3 8.88 21.10 -23.65
N THR A 4 7.68 21.27 -23.10
CA THR A 4 6.95 20.24 -22.36
C THR A 4 5.97 19.58 -23.32
N ALA A 5 6.32 18.39 -23.84
CA ALA A 5 5.40 17.53 -24.59
C ALA A 5 4.82 16.50 -23.61
N ALA A 6 3.59 16.70 -23.14
CA ALA A 6 2.33 16.20 -23.72
C ALA A 6 2.14 14.70 -23.49
N ILE A 7 1.35 14.37 -22.47
CA ILE A 7 0.85 13.02 -22.18
C ILE A 7 -0.38 12.80 -23.06
N THR A 8 -0.30 11.92 -24.04
CA THR A 8 -1.46 11.42 -24.78
C THR A 8 -1.95 10.11 -24.18
N VAL A 9 -3.20 10.09 -23.71
CA VAL A 9 -3.92 8.89 -23.25
C VAL A 9 -5.05 8.61 -24.23
N ASN A 10 -5.15 7.35 -24.63
CA ASN A 10 -6.09 6.81 -25.59
C ASN A 10 -7.55 7.07 -25.18
N SER A 11 -8.34 7.58 -26.12
CA SER A 11 -9.76 7.87 -26.00
C SER A 11 -10.59 6.61 -26.25
N GLY A 12 -11.15 5.99 -25.20
CA GLY A 12 -12.07 4.85 -25.41
C GLY A 12 -12.64 4.11 -24.19
N GLY A 13 -12.35 4.50 -22.95
CA GLY A 13 -12.91 3.82 -21.77
C GLY A 13 -13.73 4.78 -20.92
N HIS A 14 -14.94 4.40 -20.53
CA HIS A 14 -15.69 5.10 -19.49
C HIS A 14 -14.84 5.21 -18.23
N TYR A 15 -14.49 6.43 -17.82
CA TYR A 15 -13.84 6.71 -16.54
C TYR A 15 -14.81 6.36 -15.41
N GLY A 16 -14.80 5.10 -14.98
CA GLY A 16 -15.53 4.67 -13.80
C GLY A 16 -14.94 5.33 -12.55
N GLU A 17 -15.79 5.89 -11.69
CA GLU A 17 -15.38 6.27 -10.34
C GLU A 17 -14.75 5.05 -9.66
N ILE A 18 -13.45 5.13 -9.34
CA ILE A 18 -12.69 4.06 -8.69
C ILE A 18 -13.16 3.87 -7.23
N VAL A 19 -13.81 4.89 -6.67
CA VAL A 19 -14.37 4.93 -5.32
C VAL A 19 -15.83 5.33 -5.42
N LEU A 20 -16.73 4.39 -5.13
CA LEU A 20 -18.16 4.66 -5.15
C LEU A 20 -18.64 5.23 -3.80
N PRO A 21 -19.62 6.15 -3.79
CA PRO A 21 -20.29 6.56 -2.56
C PRO A 21 -20.84 5.35 -1.80
N GLY A 22 -20.41 5.16 -0.54
CA GLY A 22 -20.83 4.03 0.31
C GLY A 22 -19.95 2.78 0.24
N GLN A 23 -18.85 2.79 -0.53
CA GLN A 23 -17.88 1.71 -0.55
C GLN A 23 -17.22 1.54 0.83
N LYS A 24 -17.30 0.33 1.40
CA LYS A 24 -16.71 0.08 2.72
C LYS A 24 -15.19 0.14 2.63
N ARG A 25 -14.53 0.39 3.75
CA ARG A 25 -13.06 0.43 3.84
C ARG A 25 -12.39 -0.89 3.42
N CYS A 26 -13.03 -2.04 3.67
CA CYS A 26 -12.59 -3.34 3.18
C CYS A 26 -12.72 -3.48 1.65
N ASP A 27 -13.68 -2.77 1.06
CA ASP A 27 -13.95 -2.80 -0.38
C ASP A 27 -13.13 -1.73 -1.12
N PHE A 28 -12.69 -0.66 -0.44
CA PHE A 28 -11.83 0.42 -0.95
C PHE A 28 -10.47 -0.09 -1.46
N LEU A 29 -10.04 -1.25 -0.99
CA LEU A 29 -8.77 -1.88 -1.33
C LEU A 29 -8.93 -3.01 -2.34
N HIS A 30 -10.15 -3.48 -2.56
CA HIS A 30 -10.47 -4.58 -3.49
C HIS A 30 -11.29 -4.14 -4.71
N GLY A 31 -11.73 -2.87 -4.76
CA GLY A 31 -12.47 -2.29 -5.88
C GLY A 31 -11.59 -1.98 -7.09
N GLY A 32 -12.15 -2.31 -8.28
CA GLY A 32 -11.84 -1.84 -9.65
C GLY A 32 -10.38 -1.87 -10.13
N GLU A 33 -10.10 -2.43 -11.31
CA GLU A 33 -8.78 -2.28 -11.93
C GLU A 33 -8.46 -0.77 -12.04
N PRO A 34 -7.38 -0.28 -11.41
CA PRO A 34 -7.07 1.13 -11.46
C PRO A 34 -6.40 1.37 -12.79
N ASP A 35 -6.98 2.28 -13.58
CA ASP A 35 -6.26 2.85 -14.69
C ASP A 35 -4.98 3.48 -14.13
N LEU A 36 -3.84 2.98 -14.61
CA LEU A 36 -2.48 3.29 -14.14
C LEU A 36 -2.04 4.72 -14.50
N VAL A 37 -2.96 5.65 -14.67
CA VAL A 37 -2.66 7.03 -15.00
C VAL A 37 -2.63 7.83 -13.71
N LEU A 38 -1.43 8.24 -13.32
CA LEU A 38 -1.26 9.21 -12.26
C LEU A 38 -1.80 10.57 -12.76
N THR A 39 -2.90 11.01 -12.16
CA THR A 39 -3.54 12.30 -12.47
C THR A 39 -3.54 13.18 -11.23
N ASP A 40 -3.01 14.40 -11.32
CA ASP A 40 -2.96 15.33 -10.16
C ASP A 40 -4.34 15.87 -9.73
N GLU A 41 -5.39 15.61 -10.52
CA GLU A 41 -6.74 16.12 -10.29
C GLU A 41 -7.48 15.43 -9.13
N ARG A 42 -6.99 14.26 -8.68
CA ARG A 42 -7.67 13.44 -7.66
C ARG A 42 -6.90 13.45 -6.33
N PRO A 43 -7.56 13.72 -5.18
CA PRO A 43 -6.91 13.78 -3.87
C PRO A 43 -6.17 12.51 -3.43
N LEU A 44 -6.51 11.34 -3.99
CA LEU A 44 -5.94 10.03 -3.64
C LEU A 44 -5.21 9.35 -4.82
N ALA A 45 -4.88 10.12 -5.87
CA ALA A 45 -4.33 9.57 -7.10
C ALA A 45 -3.07 8.71 -6.91
N VAL A 46 -2.16 9.13 -6.03
CA VAL A 46 -0.92 8.39 -5.75
C VAL A 46 -1.20 7.03 -5.10
N GLY A 47 -2.13 6.99 -4.13
CA GLY A 47 -2.53 5.75 -3.46
C GLY A 47 -3.27 4.79 -4.40
N GLU A 48 -4.16 5.31 -5.25
CA GLU A 48 -4.85 4.51 -6.29
C GLU A 48 -3.85 3.93 -7.29
N TYR A 49 -2.90 4.74 -7.74
CA TYR A 49 -1.84 4.33 -8.65
C TYR A 49 -0.95 3.24 -8.04
N LEU A 50 -0.53 3.39 -6.77
CA LEU A 50 0.25 2.38 -6.06
C LEU A 50 -0.47 1.03 -5.98
N LYS A 51 -1.76 1.01 -5.64
CA LYS A 51 -2.56 -0.21 -5.60
C LYS A 51 -2.61 -0.93 -6.94
N GLY A 52 -2.68 -0.16 -8.03
CA GLY A 52 -2.58 -0.71 -9.38
C GLY A 52 -1.29 -1.45 -9.64
N ARG A 53 -0.17 -0.85 -9.24
CA ARG A 53 1.15 -1.47 -9.37
C ARG A 53 1.28 -2.71 -8.49
N ILE A 54 0.74 -2.70 -7.28
CA ILE A 54 0.73 -3.86 -6.38
C ILE A 54 -0.09 -4.99 -7.01
N ARG A 55 -1.29 -4.73 -7.53
CA ARG A 55 -2.10 -5.74 -8.22
C ARG A 55 -1.41 -6.29 -9.46
N ALA A 56 -0.71 -5.45 -10.22
CA ALA A 56 0.10 -5.89 -11.35
C ALA A 56 1.27 -6.78 -10.90
N PHE A 57 1.97 -6.40 -9.82
CA PHE A 57 3.03 -7.21 -9.21
C PHE A 57 2.51 -8.56 -8.71
N LEU A 58 1.32 -8.62 -8.11
CA LEU A 58 0.73 -9.89 -7.65
C LEU A 58 0.42 -10.87 -8.79
N ARG A 59 0.30 -10.41 -10.04
CA ARG A 59 0.17 -11.28 -11.22
C ARG A 59 1.50 -11.90 -11.64
N ASP A 60 2.62 -11.23 -11.38
CA ASP A 60 3.98 -11.70 -11.69
C ASP A 60 4.99 -11.24 -10.62
N PRO A 61 5.09 -11.96 -9.48
CA PRO A 61 5.85 -11.53 -8.32
C PRO A 61 7.35 -11.85 -8.47
N THR A 62 7.99 -11.27 -9.48
CA THR A 62 9.43 -11.41 -9.73
C THR A 62 10.25 -10.30 -9.07
N LEU A 63 11.53 -10.57 -8.80
CA LEU A 63 12.43 -9.57 -8.23
C LEU A 63 12.53 -8.27 -9.08
N PRO A 64 12.62 -8.32 -10.41
CA PRO A 64 12.58 -7.11 -11.24
C PRO A 64 11.27 -6.33 -11.09
N ALA A 65 10.12 -7.02 -11.01
CA ALA A 65 8.82 -6.37 -10.82
C ALA A 65 8.72 -5.68 -9.45
N LEU A 66 9.32 -6.27 -8.41
CA LEU A 66 9.43 -5.64 -7.08
C LEU A 66 10.29 -4.39 -7.10
N ILE A 67 11.46 -4.44 -7.76
CA ILE A 67 12.35 -3.28 -7.90
C ILE A 67 11.62 -2.15 -8.61
N GLU A 68 10.87 -2.47 -9.66
CA GLU A 68 10.07 -1.48 -10.36
C GLU A 68 8.99 -0.92 -9.42
N LEU A 69 8.20 -1.74 -8.72
CA LEU A 69 7.18 -1.29 -7.76
C LEU A 69 7.73 -0.28 -6.72
N CYS A 70 8.94 -0.51 -6.21
CA CYS A 70 9.59 0.38 -5.25
C CYS A 70 10.07 1.71 -5.86
N ARG A 71 10.18 1.81 -7.19
CA ARG A 71 10.61 3.02 -7.89
C ARG A 71 9.59 4.14 -7.73
N VAL A 72 10.07 5.32 -7.33
CA VAL A 72 9.24 6.53 -7.20
C VAL A 72 8.82 6.99 -8.61
N PRO A 73 7.51 7.19 -8.86
CA PRO A 73 7.03 7.70 -10.14
C PRO A 73 7.46 9.15 -10.39
N SER A 74 7.63 9.51 -11.66
CA SER A 74 7.92 10.89 -12.06
C SER A 74 6.83 11.84 -11.56
N GLY A 75 7.22 12.98 -11.00
CA GLY A 75 6.26 13.99 -10.49
C GLY A 75 5.76 13.72 -9.07
N VAL A 76 6.04 12.55 -8.49
CA VAL A 76 5.69 12.22 -7.10
C VAL A 76 6.89 12.48 -6.19
N SER A 77 6.66 13.12 -5.04
CA SER A 77 7.72 13.29 -4.04
C SER A 77 8.07 11.94 -3.39
N PRO A 78 9.36 11.64 -3.14
CA PRO A 78 9.78 10.40 -2.49
C PRO A 78 9.13 10.18 -1.12
N SER A 79 8.96 11.25 -0.35
CA SER A 79 8.31 11.21 0.97
C SER A 79 6.84 10.81 0.88
N LEU A 80 6.09 11.39 -0.08
CA LEU A 80 4.69 11.01 -0.30
C LEU A 80 4.59 9.55 -0.75
N TRP A 81 5.45 9.13 -1.68
CA TRP A 81 5.50 7.74 -2.12
C TRP A 81 5.74 6.76 -0.97
N CYS A 82 6.69 7.10 -0.07
CA CYS A 82 6.97 6.31 1.13
C CYS A 82 5.75 6.22 2.05
N VAL A 83 5.08 7.35 2.32
CA VAL A 83 3.87 7.38 3.16
C VAL A 83 2.75 6.52 2.59
N GLU A 84 2.50 6.58 1.27
CA GLU A 84 1.47 5.75 0.64
C GLU A 84 1.83 4.25 0.65
N ASN A 85 3.12 3.90 0.46
CA ASN A 85 3.58 2.51 0.62
C ASN A 85 3.39 2.01 2.05
N ILE A 86 3.74 2.81 3.06
CA ILE A 86 3.53 2.45 4.47
C ILE A 86 2.03 2.29 4.75
N ARG A 87 1.19 3.18 4.24
CA ARG A 87 -0.26 3.10 4.40
C ARG A 87 -0.79 1.77 3.87
N GLU A 88 -0.42 1.40 2.65
CA GLU A 88 -0.89 0.15 2.03
C GLU A 88 -0.34 -1.08 2.76
N PHE A 89 0.96 -1.08 3.09
CA PHE A 89 1.60 -2.14 3.88
C PHE A 89 0.87 -2.36 5.21
N MET A 90 0.54 -1.29 5.94
CA MET A 90 -0.13 -1.41 7.22
C MET A 90 -1.53 -2.00 7.08
N VAL A 91 -2.26 -1.74 5.99
CA VAL A 91 -3.58 -2.35 5.83
C VAL A 91 -3.47 -3.85 5.55
N GLU A 92 -2.61 -4.25 4.64
CA GLU A 92 -2.40 -5.68 4.33
C GLU A 92 -1.80 -6.44 5.52
N PHE A 93 -0.84 -5.83 6.22
CA PHE A 93 -0.23 -6.42 7.42
C PHE A 93 -1.26 -6.60 8.55
N ASN A 94 -2.11 -5.61 8.80
CA ASN A 94 -3.16 -5.72 9.82
C ASN A 94 -4.13 -6.87 9.53
N ARG A 95 -4.39 -7.18 8.25
CA ARG A 95 -5.19 -8.35 7.88
C ARG A 95 -4.47 -9.65 8.27
N VAL A 96 -3.18 -9.78 7.98
CA VAL A 96 -2.39 -10.94 8.38
C VAL A 96 -2.41 -11.11 9.90
N ILE A 97 -2.22 -10.03 10.66
CA ILE A 97 -2.28 -10.06 12.12
C ILE A 97 -3.64 -10.53 12.64
N ALA A 98 -4.74 -10.09 12.01
CA ALA A 98 -6.08 -10.52 12.39
C ALA A 98 -6.30 -12.03 12.13
N GLU A 99 -5.71 -12.62 11.10
CA GLU A 99 -5.84 -14.07 10.86
C GLU A 99 -5.06 -14.90 11.89
N VAL A 100 -3.88 -14.44 12.30
CA VAL A 100 -3.01 -15.18 13.24
C VAL A 100 -3.35 -14.96 14.72
N GLN A 101 -4.23 -14.01 15.06
CA GLN A 101 -4.55 -13.65 16.45
C GLN A 101 -5.11 -14.83 17.27
N HIS A 102 -5.67 -15.84 16.62
CA HIS A 102 -6.19 -17.04 17.29
C HIS A 102 -5.07 -17.97 17.76
N GLU A 103 -3.94 -17.98 17.06
CA GLU A 103 -2.77 -18.81 17.36
C GLU A 103 -1.73 -18.04 18.18
N CYS A 104 -1.60 -16.74 17.95
CA CYS A 104 -0.72 -15.82 18.66
C CYS A 104 -1.53 -15.01 19.67
N ASN A 105 -1.48 -15.44 20.94
CA ASN A 105 -2.20 -14.83 22.05
C ASN A 105 -1.31 -14.79 23.30
N GLU A 106 -1.81 -14.27 24.42
CA GLU A 106 -1.03 -14.13 25.65
C GLU A 106 -0.54 -15.46 26.23
N GLU A 107 -1.27 -16.56 26.00
CA GLU A 107 -0.88 -17.90 26.48
C GLU A 107 0.22 -18.53 25.62
N THR A 108 0.11 -18.39 24.29
CA THR A 108 1.05 -19.00 23.33
C THR A 108 2.28 -18.14 23.05
N CYS A 109 2.11 -16.81 23.08
CA CYS A 109 3.14 -15.80 22.80
C CYS A 109 3.14 -14.73 23.92
N PRO A 110 3.56 -15.10 25.15
CA PRO A 110 3.52 -14.20 26.31
C PRO A 110 4.49 -13.01 26.21
N ARG A 111 5.39 -13.01 25.22
CA ARG A 111 6.35 -11.94 24.94
C ARG A 111 6.43 -11.73 23.44
N MET A 112 6.63 -10.48 23.01
CA MET A 112 6.82 -10.17 21.60
C MET A 112 8.23 -10.60 21.15
N SER A 113 8.39 -11.82 20.67
CA SER A 113 9.67 -12.38 20.22
C SER A 113 9.67 -12.76 18.74
N ALA A 114 10.79 -12.56 18.04
CA ALA A 114 11.00 -13.13 16.70
C ALA A 114 11.67 -14.51 16.76
N THR A 115 12.60 -14.69 17.71
CA THR A 115 13.25 -15.97 18.03
C THR A 115 13.51 -16.02 19.54
N ASP A 116 14.08 -17.10 20.05
CA ASP A 116 14.44 -17.24 21.46
C ASP A 116 15.45 -16.18 21.95
N GLU A 117 16.22 -15.57 21.04
CA GLU A 117 17.23 -14.57 21.35
C GLU A 117 16.71 -13.13 21.19
N TRP A 118 15.74 -12.91 20.31
CA TRP A 118 15.28 -11.58 19.92
C TRP A 118 13.89 -11.30 20.48
N HIS A 119 13.85 -10.46 21.52
CA HIS A 119 12.64 -9.94 22.15
C HIS A 119 12.48 -8.44 21.85
N PHE A 120 11.25 -8.01 21.60
CA PHE A 120 10.88 -6.63 21.34
C PHE A 120 10.11 -6.06 22.52
N LEU A 121 10.45 -4.84 22.91
CA LEU A 121 9.75 -4.12 23.98
C LEU A 121 8.91 -2.99 23.39
N CYS A 122 7.74 -2.75 23.97
CA CYS A 122 6.88 -1.68 23.52
C CYS A 122 7.40 -0.30 23.93
N ALA A 123 7.79 0.52 22.94
CA ALA A 123 8.29 1.88 23.15
C ALA A 123 7.19 2.94 23.29
N ALA A 124 5.91 2.59 23.12
CA ALA A 124 4.80 3.51 23.31
C ALA A 124 4.63 3.93 24.79
N HIS A 125 5.14 3.12 25.71
CA HIS A 125 5.13 3.38 27.13
C HIS A 125 6.34 4.22 27.55
N ARG A 126 6.16 5.10 28.56
CA ARG A 126 7.26 5.91 29.12
C ARG A 126 8.44 5.07 29.66
N LYS A 127 8.17 3.83 30.04
CA LYS A 127 9.18 2.81 30.33
C LYS A 127 8.84 1.60 29.45
N PRO A 128 9.82 1.01 28.76
CA PRO A 128 9.57 -0.19 27.95
C PRO A 128 8.92 -1.28 28.80
N MET A 129 7.85 -1.87 28.29
CA MET A 129 7.18 -3.02 28.90
C MET A 129 7.16 -4.18 27.91
N ASP A 130 7.15 -5.38 28.48
CA ASP A 130 6.82 -6.63 27.79
C ASP A 130 5.34 -6.64 27.38
#